data_AF-A0A7J2NFM1-F1
#
_entry.id   AF-A0A7J2NFM1-F1
#
_cell.length_a   1.000
_cell.length_b   1.000
_cell.length_c   1.000
_cell.angle_alpha   90.00
_cell.angle_beta   90.00
_cell.angle_gamma   90.00
#
_symmetry.space_group_name_H-M   'P 1'
#
loop_
_entity.id
_entity.type
_entity.pdbx_description
1 polymer ?
#
loop_
_entity_poly.entity_id
_entity_poly.type
_entity_poly.pdbx_seq_one_letter_code
_entity_poly.pdbx_strand_id
1 'polypeptide(L)'
;MVEGIDVSGLNDGTLTLAAVLISSYGRAGIPAYWSVEKDTVLPVALSVSINSTNDLEYAIPGDNVSVTFEVSEPVRNVEVRIAGGGTGGAARLSTETEECVPEWECTWTPCEDGIKEFVCIDLNECEGEFEPPESGTAECTPDIARLSDGPDSERVHIPPLDSTSQSDEESEQEQPSLTVRRPKESFSTAAVVSIVLFVMVLGIISVLLISGRRGIKPKGPGSEESIAGLTVQGGVFAEQKQEEPKEDSSLSKSVEFIAYAREKGLSDDQIRAAFYNKGWSWEDVESLLKLAEKKNN
;
A
#
# COMPACT_ATOMS: atom_id res chain seq x y z
N MET A 1 16.83 14.61 -7.85
CA MET A 1 16.47 13.21 -7.56
C MET A 1 17.75 12.44 -7.32
N VAL A 2 17.85 11.72 -6.20
CA VAL A 2 18.97 10.80 -5.93
C VAL A 2 18.52 9.44 -6.46
N GLU A 3 19.22 8.91 -7.45
CA GLU A 3 18.91 7.63 -8.08
C GLU A 3 20.06 6.64 -7.90
N GLY A 4 19.77 5.35 -8.00
CA GLY A 4 20.80 4.31 -8.03
C GLY A 4 21.36 3.88 -6.67
N ILE A 5 20.68 4.20 -5.57
CA ILE A 5 20.96 3.58 -4.26
C ILE A 5 20.29 2.21 -4.23
N ASP A 6 21.10 1.15 -4.22
CA ASP A 6 20.62 -0.21 -4.01
C ASP A 6 20.39 -0.47 -2.52
N VAL A 7 19.13 -0.68 -2.14
CA VAL A 7 18.69 -1.01 -0.77
C VAL A 7 18.18 -2.44 -0.65
N SER A 8 18.33 -3.26 -1.70
CA SER A 8 17.79 -4.63 -1.74
C SER A 8 18.38 -5.56 -0.67
N GLY A 9 19.62 -5.30 -0.25
CA GLY A 9 20.28 -6.06 0.82
C GLY A 9 19.89 -5.67 2.25
N LEU A 10 18.99 -4.68 2.42
CA LEU A 10 18.52 -4.24 3.73
C LEU A 10 17.26 -4.99 4.15
N ASN A 11 17.14 -5.21 5.46
CA ASN A 11 15.93 -5.77 6.06
C ASN A 11 14.75 -4.80 5.94
N ASP A 12 13.55 -5.32 6.13
CA ASP A 12 12.32 -4.53 6.19
C ASP A 12 12.29 -3.61 7.40
N GLY A 13 11.51 -2.54 7.29
CA GLY A 13 11.35 -1.45 8.25
C GLY A 13 11.67 -0.07 7.68
N THR A 14 11.71 0.93 8.56
CA THR A 14 11.90 2.33 8.16
C THR A 14 13.30 2.60 7.64
N LEU A 15 13.40 3.03 6.38
CA LEU A 15 14.61 3.59 5.81
C LEU A 15 14.59 5.10 5.98
N THR A 16 15.66 5.68 6.53
CA THR A 16 15.82 7.13 6.65
C THR A 16 16.98 7.62 5.82
N LEU A 17 16.70 8.50 4.87
CA LEU A 17 17.69 9.24 4.10
C LEU A 17 17.96 10.58 4.77
N ALA A 18 19.24 10.91 4.95
CA ALA A 18 19.68 12.24 5.39
C ALA A 18 20.53 12.89 4.30
N ALA A 19 20.15 14.07 3.83
CA ALA A 19 20.87 14.83 2.83
C ALA A 19 21.44 16.12 3.46
N VAL A 20 22.74 16.37 3.29
CA VAL A 20 23.41 17.58 3.76
C VAL A 20 23.98 18.33 2.56
N LEU A 21 23.63 19.60 2.44
CA LEU A 21 24.24 20.50 1.45
C LEU A 21 25.54 21.06 1.99
N ILE A 22 26.62 20.99 1.21
CA ILE A 22 27.93 21.57 1.55
C ILE A 22 28.24 22.67 0.55
N SER A 23 28.46 23.89 1.05
CA SER A 23 28.85 25.03 0.22
C SER A 23 30.24 24.88 -0.40
N SER A 24 30.56 25.68 -1.42
CA SER A 24 31.91 25.74 -2.01
C SER A 24 33.01 26.17 -1.03
N TYR A 25 32.62 26.79 0.09
CA TYR A 25 33.51 27.16 1.20
C TYR A 25 33.64 26.06 2.27
N GLY A 26 33.06 24.88 2.04
CA GLY A 26 33.15 23.73 2.96
C GLY A 26 32.23 23.80 4.18
N ARG A 27 31.30 24.77 4.24
CA ARG A 27 30.30 24.84 5.31
C ARG A 27 29.12 23.94 4.98
N ALA A 28 28.80 23.01 5.90
CA ALA A 28 27.61 22.17 5.83
C ALA A 28 26.37 22.91 6.33
N GLY A 29 25.24 22.74 5.63
CA GLY A 29 23.92 23.19 6.07
C GLY A 29 23.25 22.22 7.04
N ILE A 30 22.00 22.50 7.38
CA ILE A 30 21.14 21.62 8.18
C ILE A 30 20.78 20.38 7.33
N PRO A 31 20.80 19.16 7.89
CA PRO A 31 20.35 17.97 7.17
C PRO A 31 18.84 18.01 6.91
N ALA A 32 18.44 17.65 5.69
CA ALA A 32 17.07 17.28 5.36
C ALA A 32 16.91 15.76 5.53
N TYR A 33 15.77 15.33 6.07
CA TYR A 33 15.45 13.93 6.28
C TYR A 33 14.27 13.49 5.42
N TRP A 34 14.30 12.24 4.98
CA TRP A 34 13.19 11.57 4.31
C TRP A 34 13.10 10.15 4.84
N SER A 35 11.89 9.64 5.06
CA SER A 35 11.66 8.26 5.48
C SER A 35 10.72 7.53 4.53
N VAL A 36 10.93 6.23 4.40
CA VAL A 36 10.04 5.31 3.67
C VAL A 36 10.05 3.96 4.37
N GLU A 37 8.91 3.28 4.42
CA GLU A 37 8.85 1.90 4.89
C GLU A 37 9.26 0.94 3.78
N LYS A 38 10.27 0.12 4.05
CA LYS A 38 10.59 -1.00 3.18
C LYS A 38 9.85 -2.22 3.70
N ASP A 39 9.01 -2.80 2.85
CA ASP A 39 8.35 -4.07 3.13
C ASP A 39 8.56 -5.04 1.96
N THR A 40 8.98 -6.27 2.28
CA THR A 40 9.14 -7.36 1.32
C THR A 40 8.32 -8.58 1.71
N VAL A 41 7.60 -8.53 2.82
CA VAL A 41 6.67 -9.57 3.23
C VAL A 41 5.48 -9.53 2.27
N LEU A 42 4.99 -10.71 1.89
CA LEU A 42 3.80 -10.80 1.06
C LEU A 42 2.55 -10.66 1.93
N PRO A 43 1.50 -10.00 1.42
CA PRO A 43 0.23 -9.91 2.12
C PRO A 43 -0.38 -11.30 2.29
N VAL A 44 -0.97 -11.55 3.46
CA VAL A 44 -1.61 -12.83 3.79
C VAL A 44 -3.11 -12.60 3.99
N ALA A 45 -3.93 -13.46 3.39
CA ALA A 45 -5.36 -13.48 3.69
C ALA A 45 -5.59 -14.00 5.12
N LEU A 46 -6.16 -13.16 5.96
CA LEU A 46 -6.51 -13.46 7.35
C LEU A 46 -7.83 -14.22 7.44
N SER A 47 -8.82 -13.79 6.66
CA SER A 47 -10.14 -14.41 6.59
C SER A 47 -10.70 -14.31 5.18
N VAL A 48 -11.49 -15.31 4.78
CA VAL A 48 -12.25 -15.29 3.53
C VAL A 48 -13.62 -15.87 3.81
N SER A 49 -14.66 -15.15 3.43
CA SER A 49 -16.04 -15.55 3.59
C SER A 49 -16.80 -15.30 2.29
N ILE A 50 -17.78 -16.15 2.04
CA ILE A 50 -18.70 -16.03 0.92
C ILE A 50 -20.09 -16.07 1.52
N ASN A 51 -20.90 -15.06 1.21
CA ASN A 51 -22.27 -14.98 1.66
C ASN A 51 -23.22 -14.75 0.49
N SER A 52 -24.45 -15.23 0.62
CA SER A 52 -25.54 -14.99 -0.31
C SER A 52 -26.67 -14.27 0.40
N THR A 53 -27.42 -13.43 -0.31
CA THR A 53 -28.58 -12.71 0.23
C THR A 53 -29.71 -13.60 0.73
N ASN A 54 -29.68 -14.90 0.44
CA ASN A 54 -30.73 -15.85 0.82
C ASN A 54 -30.48 -16.58 2.16
N ASP A 55 -29.32 -16.38 2.81
CA ASP A 55 -28.89 -17.07 4.05
C ASP A 55 -28.93 -18.62 3.98
N LEU A 56 -28.88 -19.20 2.77
CA LEU A 56 -28.83 -20.65 2.54
C LEU A 56 -27.40 -21.11 2.24
N GLU A 57 -27.18 -22.43 2.33
CA GLU A 57 -25.90 -23.06 2.00
C GLU A 57 -25.53 -22.91 0.50
N TYR A 58 -26.53 -22.67 -0.36
CA TYR A 58 -26.34 -22.47 -1.79
C TYR A 58 -27.10 -21.24 -2.27
N ALA A 59 -26.44 -20.43 -3.09
CA ALA A 59 -27.09 -19.33 -3.81
C ALA A 59 -28.07 -19.87 -4.86
N ILE A 60 -29.17 -19.15 -5.08
CA ILE A 60 -30.16 -19.41 -6.12
C ILE A 60 -30.13 -18.28 -7.16
N PRO A 61 -30.68 -18.50 -8.38
CA PRO A 61 -30.75 -17.45 -9.39
C PRO A 61 -31.46 -16.19 -8.86
N GLY A 62 -30.77 -15.05 -8.96
CA GLY A 62 -31.27 -13.75 -8.48
C GLY A 62 -30.65 -13.27 -7.17
N ASP A 63 -29.89 -14.12 -6.47
CA ASP A 63 -29.19 -13.70 -5.25
C ASP A 63 -27.97 -12.84 -5.56
N ASN A 64 -27.65 -11.94 -4.62
CA ASN A 64 -26.36 -11.29 -4.60
C ASN A 64 -25.39 -12.14 -3.78
N VAL A 65 -24.24 -12.47 -4.37
CA VAL A 65 -23.17 -13.22 -3.70
C VAL A 65 -22.05 -12.24 -3.39
N SER A 66 -21.72 -12.11 -2.10
CA SER A 66 -20.65 -11.25 -1.61
C SER A 66 -19.47 -12.11 -1.18
N VAL A 67 -18.28 -11.75 -1.64
CA VAL A 67 -17.02 -12.33 -1.17
C VAL A 67 -16.35 -11.26 -0.32
N THR A 68 -16.09 -11.56 0.93
CA THR A 68 -15.42 -10.65 1.86
C THR A 68 -14.17 -11.34 2.37
N PHE A 69 -13.03 -10.66 2.26
CA PHE A 69 -11.76 -11.15 2.77
C PHE A 69 -11.04 -10.04 3.53
N GLU A 70 -10.27 -10.43 4.53
CA GLU A 70 -9.38 -9.54 5.28
C GLU A 70 -7.94 -9.95 4.98
N VAL A 71 -7.06 -8.96 4.88
CA VAL A 71 -5.63 -9.14 4.58
C VAL A 71 -4.78 -8.53 5.69
N SER A 72 -3.55 -9.03 5.85
CA SER A 72 -2.61 -8.56 6.87
C SER A 72 -2.16 -7.12 6.68
N GLU A 73 -2.23 -6.62 5.45
CA GLU A 73 -1.76 -5.30 5.02
C GLU A 73 -2.53 -4.88 3.75
N PRO A 74 -2.51 -3.58 3.38
CA PRO A 74 -3.18 -3.09 2.19
C PRO A 74 -2.70 -3.80 0.92
N VAL A 75 -3.65 -4.32 0.13
CA VAL A 75 -3.36 -4.98 -1.15
C VAL A 75 -3.90 -4.18 -2.32
N ARG A 76 -3.12 -4.10 -3.39
CA ARG A 76 -3.51 -3.45 -4.65
C ARG A 76 -3.77 -4.52 -5.71
N ASN A 77 -4.54 -4.17 -6.75
CA ASN A 77 -4.79 -5.02 -7.91
C ASN A 77 -5.42 -6.39 -7.58
N VAL A 78 -6.45 -6.40 -6.72
CA VAL A 78 -7.13 -7.64 -6.34
C VAL A 78 -7.88 -8.25 -7.53
N GLU A 79 -7.52 -9.48 -7.90
CA GLU A 79 -8.27 -10.30 -8.85
C GLU A 79 -9.11 -11.34 -8.10
N VAL A 80 -10.42 -11.36 -8.31
CA VAL A 80 -11.32 -12.37 -7.75
C VAL A 80 -11.77 -13.33 -8.85
N ARG A 81 -11.45 -14.62 -8.68
CA ARG A 81 -11.87 -15.69 -9.60
C ARG A 81 -12.84 -16.63 -8.91
N ILE A 82 -14.10 -16.62 -9.34
CA ILE A 82 -15.13 -17.56 -8.86
C ILE A 82 -15.20 -18.73 -9.85
N ALA A 83 -14.77 -19.92 -9.42
CA ALA A 83 -14.90 -21.13 -10.22
C ALA A 83 -16.32 -21.71 -10.09
N GLY A 84 -16.99 -22.05 -11.21
CA GLY A 84 -18.28 -22.76 -11.16
C GLY A 84 -19.40 -22.30 -12.13
N GLY A 85 -19.09 -21.65 -13.24
CA GLY A 85 -20.10 -21.26 -14.23
C GLY A 85 -20.67 -22.45 -15.01
N GLY A 86 -21.72 -23.09 -14.46
CA GLY A 86 -22.65 -23.86 -15.28
C GLY A 86 -23.29 -22.95 -16.34
N THR A 87 -23.46 -23.46 -17.55
CA THR A 87 -24.03 -22.76 -18.71
C THR A 87 -25.39 -22.10 -18.37
N GLY A 88 -25.42 -20.79 -18.11
CA GLY A 88 -26.68 -20.03 -18.08
C GLY A 88 -26.75 -18.80 -17.17
N GLY A 89 -25.84 -18.60 -16.23
CA GLY A 89 -25.85 -17.44 -15.33
C GLY A 89 -24.68 -16.48 -15.60
N ALA A 90 -24.96 -15.28 -16.11
CA ALA A 90 -23.97 -14.21 -16.14
C ALA A 90 -23.90 -13.59 -14.72
N ALA A 91 -22.85 -13.92 -13.96
CA ALA A 91 -22.57 -13.21 -12.71
C ALA A 91 -22.03 -11.82 -13.04
N ARG A 92 -22.61 -10.78 -12.44
CA ARG A 92 -22.06 -9.42 -12.48
C ARG A 92 -21.13 -9.27 -11.29
N LEU A 93 -19.84 -9.08 -11.55
CA LEU A 93 -18.86 -8.79 -10.52
C LEU A 93 -18.87 -7.29 -10.25
N SER A 94 -19.17 -6.91 -9.01
CA SER A 94 -18.93 -5.57 -8.49
C SER A 94 -17.97 -5.70 -7.32
N THR A 95 -16.79 -5.09 -7.45
CA THR A 95 -15.79 -5.06 -6.39
C THR A 95 -15.94 -3.73 -5.66
N GLU A 96 -16.17 -3.77 -4.36
CA GLU A 96 -16.13 -2.61 -3.48
C GLU A 96 -14.89 -2.79 -2.61
N THR A 97 -13.76 -2.26 -3.07
CA THR A 97 -12.57 -2.09 -2.24
C THR A 97 -12.78 -0.83 -1.42
N GLU A 98 -12.49 -0.86 -0.11
CA GLU A 98 -12.27 0.39 0.62
C GLU A 98 -11.19 1.16 -0.14
N GLU A 99 -11.59 2.31 -0.69
CA GLU A 99 -10.67 3.19 -1.40
C GLU A 99 -9.57 3.61 -0.43
N CYS A 100 -8.32 3.67 -0.92
CA CYS A 100 -7.21 4.15 -0.10
C CYS A 100 -7.57 5.55 0.42
N VAL A 101 -7.64 5.71 1.74
CA VAL A 101 -7.92 7.00 2.38
C VAL A 101 -6.57 7.61 2.78
N PRO A 102 -6.19 8.78 2.24
CA PRO A 102 -4.91 9.39 2.58
C PRO A 102 -4.87 9.83 4.04
N GLU A 103 -3.75 9.56 4.71
CA GLU A 103 -3.47 10.04 6.07
C GLU A 103 -2.37 11.09 6.02
N TRP A 104 -2.73 12.36 6.21
CA TRP A 104 -1.80 13.46 6.02
C TRP A 104 -0.97 13.78 7.26
N GLU A 105 0.35 13.75 7.13
CA GLU A 105 1.28 14.38 8.06
C GLU A 105 1.83 15.67 7.45
N CYS A 106 1.64 16.80 8.12
CA CYS A 106 2.00 18.12 7.59
C CYS A 106 3.02 18.85 8.48
N THR A 107 3.98 19.52 7.85
CA THR A 107 4.99 20.33 8.53
C THR A 107 5.36 21.59 7.74
N TRP A 108 5.89 22.60 8.44
CA TRP A 108 6.46 23.78 7.80
C TRP A 108 7.91 23.53 7.41
N THR A 109 8.30 23.94 6.20
CA THR A 109 9.71 23.97 5.81
C THR A 109 10.49 25.00 6.65
N PRO A 110 11.82 24.86 6.73
CA PRO A 110 12.67 25.92 7.25
C PRO A 110 12.44 27.25 6.52
N CYS A 111 12.64 28.36 7.23
CA CYS A 111 12.51 29.68 6.63
C CYS A 111 13.65 29.94 5.63
N GLU A 112 13.34 30.01 4.35
CA GLU A 112 14.27 30.37 3.27
C GLU A 112 13.80 31.67 2.61
N ASP A 113 14.70 32.66 2.51
CA ASP A 113 14.42 33.97 1.91
C ASP A 113 13.16 34.68 2.47
N GLY A 114 12.83 34.41 3.74
CA GLY A 114 11.68 35.00 4.42
C GLY A 114 10.35 34.30 4.15
N ILE A 115 10.38 33.13 3.51
CA ILE A 115 9.20 32.32 3.19
C ILE A 115 9.39 30.90 3.75
N LYS A 116 8.30 30.33 4.26
CA LYS A 116 8.20 28.90 4.57
C LYS A 116 6.99 28.31 3.86
N GLU A 117 7.10 27.06 3.46
CA GLU A 117 6.06 26.29 2.76
C GLU A 117 5.44 25.28 3.72
N PHE A 118 4.12 25.08 3.63
CA PHE A 118 3.42 24.03 4.34
C PHE A 118 3.34 22.80 3.46
N VAL A 119 4.05 21.74 3.85
CA VAL A 119 4.20 20.51 3.09
C VAL A 119 3.50 19.39 3.83
N CYS A 120 2.61 18.68 3.13
CA CYS A 120 1.91 17.50 3.63
C CYS A 120 2.35 16.27 2.86
N ILE A 121 2.54 15.16 3.56
CA ILE A 121 2.88 13.85 3.00
C ILE A 121 1.75 12.89 3.38
N ASP A 122 1.30 12.08 2.44
CA ASP A 122 0.35 11.00 2.70
C ASP A 122 1.09 9.78 3.24
N LEU A 123 0.84 9.43 4.50
CA LEU A 123 1.42 8.29 5.20
C LEU A 123 0.91 6.94 4.67
N ASN A 124 -0.25 6.92 4.01
CA ASN A 124 -0.80 5.72 3.40
C ASN A 124 -0.36 5.53 1.94
N GLU A 125 0.43 6.48 1.40
CA GLU A 125 0.96 6.47 0.03
C GLU A 125 -0.11 6.14 -1.02
N CYS A 126 -1.30 6.72 -0.88
CA CYS A 126 -2.40 6.50 -1.80
C CYS A 126 -2.02 7.01 -3.20
N GLU A 127 -2.14 6.14 -4.21
CA GLU A 127 -1.91 6.55 -5.60
C GLU A 127 -3.13 7.31 -6.12
N GLY A 128 -2.95 8.58 -6.48
CA GLY A 128 -4.01 9.43 -7.03
C GLY A 128 -3.75 10.92 -6.82
N GLU A 129 -4.57 11.77 -7.45
CA GLU A 129 -4.60 13.20 -7.16
C GLU A 129 -5.46 13.43 -5.92
N PHE A 130 -4.88 13.23 -4.73
CA PHE A 130 -5.49 13.64 -3.48
C PHE A 130 -4.97 15.03 -3.10
N GLU A 131 -5.88 15.96 -2.81
CA GLU A 131 -5.50 17.29 -2.34
C GLU A 131 -5.23 17.26 -0.82
N PRO A 132 -4.07 17.79 -0.36
CA PRO A 132 -3.79 17.91 1.06
C PRO A 132 -4.74 18.91 1.75
N PRO A 133 -4.98 18.77 3.07
CA PRO A 133 -5.99 19.55 3.79
C PRO A 133 -5.70 21.06 3.80
N GLU A 134 -4.43 21.46 3.78
CA GLU A 134 -4.00 22.84 3.58
C GLU A 134 -2.71 22.84 2.75
N SER A 135 -2.64 23.69 1.73
CA SER A 135 -1.41 24.01 1.00
C SER A 135 -1.19 25.51 1.06
N GLY A 136 0.01 25.97 1.42
CA GLY A 136 0.26 27.41 1.47
C GLY A 136 1.69 27.82 1.83
N THR A 137 1.99 29.09 1.58
CA THR A 137 3.22 29.76 1.97
C THR A 137 2.94 30.77 3.08
N ALA A 138 3.85 30.92 4.03
CA ALA A 138 3.78 31.97 5.03
C ALA A 138 5.10 32.76 5.10
N GLU A 139 5.00 34.05 5.38
CA GLU A 139 6.17 34.87 5.68
C GLU A 139 6.78 34.45 7.03
N CYS A 140 8.10 34.45 7.10
CA CYS A 140 8.86 34.12 8.29
C CYS A 140 10.11 34.99 8.39
N THR A 141 10.67 35.08 9.59
CA THR A 141 11.98 35.69 9.80
C THR A 141 12.97 34.55 9.99
N PRO A 142 14.08 34.49 9.23
CA PRO A 142 15.10 33.47 9.47
C PRO A 142 15.62 33.64 10.90
N ASP A 143 15.75 32.53 11.63
CA ASP A 143 16.33 32.54 12.97
C ASP A 143 17.83 32.87 12.88
N ILE A 144 18.17 34.16 12.79
CA ILE A 144 19.56 34.66 12.84
C ILE A 144 20.08 34.67 14.29
N ALA A 145 19.35 34.09 15.24
CA ALA A 145 19.77 33.96 16.63
C ALA A 145 20.87 32.90 16.81
N ARG A 146 22.08 33.16 16.27
CA ARG A 146 23.38 32.58 16.71
C ARG A 146 24.63 33.11 16.00
N LEU A 147 24.59 34.22 15.27
CA LEU A 147 25.79 34.81 14.64
C LEU A 147 26.30 36.12 15.25
N SER A 148 25.71 36.60 16.35
CA SER A 148 26.20 37.78 17.06
C SER A 148 26.79 37.39 18.40
N ASP A 149 28.07 36.98 18.38
CA ASP A 149 29.03 37.21 19.46
C ASP A 149 30.45 36.96 18.91
N GLY A 150 30.90 37.87 18.03
CA GLY A 150 32.32 38.07 17.78
C GLY A 150 32.74 39.33 18.54
N PRO A 151 33.67 39.26 19.51
CA PRO A 151 34.09 40.44 20.24
C PRO A 151 34.94 41.35 19.35
N ASP A 152 34.60 42.64 19.43
CA ASP A 152 35.23 43.73 18.73
C ASP A 152 36.75 43.79 18.91
N SER A 153 37.39 44.19 17.81
CA SER A 153 38.77 44.62 17.74
C SER A 153 38.95 45.92 18.54
N GLU A 154 39.36 45.83 19.80
CA GLU A 154 39.99 46.96 20.50
C GLU A 154 41.45 46.64 20.84
N ARG A 155 42.33 47.33 20.12
CA ARG A 155 43.78 47.33 20.28
C ARG A 155 44.12 48.11 21.56
N VAL A 156 44.49 47.43 22.66
CA VAL A 156 45.05 48.08 23.85
C VAL A 156 46.34 47.40 24.31
N HIS A 157 47.34 48.25 24.48
CA HIS A 157 48.67 48.00 25.02
C HIS A 157 48.66 47.27 26.37
N ILE A 158 49.52 46.27 26.51
CA ILE A 158 49.94 45.71 27.81
C ILE A 158 50.87 46.73 28.51
N PRO A 159 50.66 46.99 29.80
CA PRO A 159 51.76 46.85 30.77
C PRO A 159 51.33 46.05 32.04
N PRO A 160 52.30 45.60 32.87
CA PRO A 160 52.11 44.44 33.74
C PRO A 160 51.98 44.76 35.25
N LEU A 161 51.62 43.72 36.02
CA LEU A 161 51.76 43.51 37.48
C LEU A 161 51.04 44.50 38.41
N ASP A 162 50.10 44.04 39.25
CA ASP A 162 50.36 43.49 40.60
C ASP A 162 49.06 43.33 41.43
N SER A 163 49.06 42.27 42.25
CA SER A 163 48.39 41.95 43.52
C SER A 163 47.03 42.55 44.01
N THR A 164 46.23 41.61 44.56
CA THR A 164 45.51 41.63 45.86
C THR A 164 43.98 41.75 45.91
N SER A 165 43.40 40.87 46.76
CA SER A 165 42.16 40.96 47.58
C SER A 165 40.80 40.82 46.89
N GLN A 166 40.05 39.75 47.19
CA GLN A 166 38.93 39.68 48.17
C GLN A 166 37.73 40.54 47.73
N SER A 167 36.51 40.03 47.63
CA SER A 167 35.78 39.26 48.64
C SER A 167 34.56 38.54 48.03
N ASP A 168 34.11 37.55 48.78
CA ASP A 168 32.91 36.73 48.60
C ASP A 168 31.63 37.55 48.42
N GLU A 169 30.70 37.06 47.60
CA GLU A 169 29.28 37.15 47.92
C GLU A 169 28.51 35.96 47.30
N GLU A 170 27.85 35.25 48.21
CA GLU A 170 27.03 34.07 48.06
C GLU A 170 25.61 34.51 47.69
N SER A 171 25.01 33.93 46.65
CA SER A 171 23.55 33.95 46.50
C SER A 171 23.04 32.63 45.94
N GLU A 172 22.21 31.99 46.76
CA GLU A 172 21.47 30.76 46.56
C GLU A 172 20.86 30.61 45.15
N GLN A 173 21.04 29.44 44.56
CA GLN A 173 20.16 28.96 43.50
C GLN A 173 19.50 27.66 43.94
N GLU A 174 18.20 27.80 44.18
CA GLU A 174 17.23 26.79 44.57
C GLU A 174 17.16 25.67 43.53
N GLN A 175 17.36 24.43 43.98
CA GLN A 175 17.28 23.22 43.18
C GLN A 175 15.84 22.68 43.22
N PRO A 176 15.08 22.60 42.12
CA PRO A 176 13.75 21.99 42.16
C PRO A 176 13.87 20.46 42.23
N SER A 177 13.36 19.90 43.33
CA SER A 177 13.23 18.47 43.59
C SER A 177 12.23 17.80 42.62
N LEU A 178 12.73 16.86 41.82
CA LEU A 178 11.90 15.96 41.00
C LEU A 178 11.20 14.93 41.90
N THR A 179 9.96 15.19 42.29
CA THR A 179 9.08 14.16 42.88
C THR A 179 8.44 13.35 41.76
N VAL A 180 9.04 12.20 41.45
CA VAL A 180 8.49 11.18 40.56
C VAL A 180 7.21 10.60 41.19
N ARG A 181 6.05 11.02 40.69
CA ARG A 181 4.77 10.34 40.97
C ARG A 181 4.63 9.17 39.99
N ARG A 182 4.63 7.95 40.53
CA ARG A 182 4.25 6.74 39.79
C ARG A 182 2.77 6.83 39.39
N PRO A 183 2.41 6.59 38.12
CA PRO A 183 1.01 6.48 37.73
C PRO A 183 0.42 5.18 38.31
N LYS A 184 -0.75 5.32 38.95
CA LYS A 184 -1.59 4.19 39.37
C LYS A 184 -2.21 3.60 38.10
N GLU A 185 -1.97 2.31 37.86
CA GLU A 185 -2.70 1.54 36.87
C GLU A 185 -4.19 1.48 37.25
N SER A 186 -5.05 2.07 36.43
CA SER A 186 -6.48 1.81 36.48
C SER A 186 -6.75 0.55 35.65
N PHE A 187 -7.11 -0.53 36.33
CA PHE A 187 -7.60 -1.74 35.68
C PHE A 187 -8.90 -1.41 34.94
N SER A 188 -8.86 -1.46 33.61
CA SER A 188 -9.99 -1.19 32.74
C SER A 188 -11.09 -2.23 32.98
N THR A 189 -12.24 -1.78 33.45
CA THR A 189 -13.44 -2.59 33.68
C THR A 189 -13.93 -3.32 32.42
N ALA A 190 -13.57 -2.83 31.23
CA ALA A 190 -13.86 -3.50 29.96
C ALA A 190 -13.13 -4.84 29.80
N ALA A 191 -11.89 -4.96 30.32
CA ALA A 191 -11.11 -6.19 30.22
C ALA A 191 -11.73 -7.32 31.06
N VAL A 192 -12.32 -7.00 32.20
CA VAL A 192 -12.98 -7.98 33.09
C VAL A 192 -14.27 -8.51 32.48
N VAL A 193 -15.05 -7.66 31.80
CA VAL A 193 -16.30 -8.07 31.13
C VAL A 193 -15.99 -9.01 29.95
N SER A 194 -14.92 -8.74 29.20
CA SER A 194 -14.49 -9.59 28.08
C SER A 194 -14.13 -11.01 28.52
N ILE A 195 -13.39 -11.14 29.63
CA ILE A 195 -12.99 -12.46 30.18
C ILE A 195 -14.22 -13.26 30.62
N VAL A 196 -15.22 -12.62 31.25
CA VAL A 196 -16.43 -13.31 31.70
C VAL A 196 -17.28 -13.82 30.51
N LEU A 197 -17.40 -13.02 29.44
CA LEU A 197 -18.10 -13.44 28.23
C LEU A 197 -17.39 -14.60 27.53
N PHE A 198 -16.06 -14.57 27.47
CA PHE A 198 -15.28 -15.64 26.84
C PHE A 198 -15.46 -16.99 27.56
N VAL A 199 -15.47 -17.00 28.89
CA VAL A 199 -15.70 -18.22 29.69
C VAL A 199 -17.12 -18.77 29.49
N MET A 200 -18.13 -17.90 29.35
CA MET A 200 -19.52 -18.30 29.07
C MET A 200 -19.66 -18.97 27.70
N VAL A 201 -19.03 -18.42 26.66
CA VAL A 201 -19.07 -18.97 25.29
C VAL A 201 -18.39 -20.33 25.22
N LEU A 202 -17.22 -20.49 25.87
CA LEU A 202 -16.53 -21.78 25.94
C LEU A 202 -17.37 -22.84 26.68
N GLY A 203 -18.12 -22.44 27.70
CA GLY A 203 -19.06 -23.32 28.39
C GLY A 203 -20.18 -23.84 27.48
N ILE A 204 -20.77 -22.97 26.66
CA ILE A 204 -21.85 -23.34 25.72
C ILE A 204 -21.33 -24.28 24.63
N ILE A 205 -20.16 -24.00 24.06
CA ILE A 205 -19.53 -24.85 23.04
C ILE A 205 -19.26 -26.26 23.61
N SER A 206 -18.79 -26.34 24.86
CA SER A 206 -18.54 -27.62 25.53
C SER A 206 -19.82 -28.47 25.68
N VAL A 207 -20.97 -27.84 25.99
CA VAL A 207 -22.26 -28.53 26.10
C VAL A 207 -22.78 -29.01 24.74
N LEU A 208 -22.60 -28.23 23.68
CA LEU A 208 -23.00 -28.60 22.32
C LEU A 208 -22.18 -29.78 21.77
N LEU A 209 -20.88 -29.82 22.05
CA LEU A 209 -20.01 -30.92 21.64
C LEU A 209 -20.36 -32.24 22.34
N ILE A 210 -20.82 -32.19 23.59
CA ILE A 210 -21.23 -33.38 24.34
C ILE A 210 -22.61 -33.88 23.89
N SER A 211 -23.50 -33.00 23.43
CA SER A 211 -24.86 -33.34 23.02
C SER A 211 -25.01 -33.78 21.56
N GLY A 212 -24.04 -33.48 20.68
CA GLY A 212 -24.09 -33.78 19.24
C GLY A 212 -23.76 -35.22 18.79
N ARG A 213 -23.35 -36.14 19.68
CA ARG A 213 -22.96 -37.52 19.31
C ARG A 213 -24.06 -38.54 19.60
N ARG A 214 -25.18 -38.50 18.86
CA ARG A 214 -26.10 -39.64 18.75
C ARG A 214 -26.58 -39.86 17.31
N GLY A 215 -25.83 -40.72 16.61
CA GLY A 215 -26.38 -41.84 15.84
C GLY A 215 -26.96 -41.56 14.46
N ILE A 216 -26.15 -41.78 13.42
CA ILE A 216 -26.66 -42.20 12.10
C ILE A 216 -25.88 -43.44 11.67
N LYS A 217 -26.59 -44.56 11.49
CA LYS A 217 -26.06 -45.82 10.93
C LYS A 217 -26.10 -45.77 9.40
N PRO A 218 -25.10 -46.30 8.68
CA PRO A 218 -25.17 -46.47 7.23
C PRO A 218 -25.94 -47.75 6.84
N LYS A 219 -26.77 -47.66 5.80
CA LYS A 219 -27.49 -48.78 5.18
C LYS A 219 -26.91 -49.00 3.78
N GLY A 220 -26.57 -50.26 3.46
CA GLY A 220 -25.81 -50.69 2.28
C GLY A 220 -26.57 -50.70 0.93
N PRO A 221 -25.93 -51.25 -0.12
CA PRO A 221 -26.23 -50.96 -1.52
C PRO A 221 -27.08 -52.03 -2.24
N GLY A 222 -27.75 -51.60 -3.31
CA GLY A 222 -28.50 -52.38 -4.30
C GLY A 222 -29.37 -51.37 -5.08
N SER A 223 -29.54 -51.40 -6.39
CA SER A 223 -29.35 -52.42 -7.43
C SER A 223 -29.30 -51.73 -8.79
N GLU A 224 -28.67 -52.40 -9.76
CA GLU A 224 -28.65 -52.07 -11.19
C GLU A 224 -30.06 -51.92 -11.79
N GLU A 225 -30.21 -51.03 -12.77
CA GLU A 225 -31.09 -51.28 -13.91
C GLU A 225 -30.58 -50.55 -15.16
N SER A 226 -30.40 -51.34 -16.22
CA SER A 226 -29.98 -50.96 -17.56
C SER A 226 -31.13 -50.31 -18.34
N ILE A 227 -30.84 -49.27 -19.12
CA ILE A 227 -31.55 -49.03 -20.38
C ILE A 227 -30.52 -48.76 -21.47
N ALA A 228 -30.52 -49.66 -22.45
CA ALA A 228 -29.77 -49.56 -23.69
C ALA A 228 -30.51 -48.74 -24.74
N GLY A 229 -29.74 -48.13 -25.64
CA GLY A 229 -30.15 -47.95 -27.03
C GLY A 229 -30.33 -46.51 -27.49
N LEU A 230 -29.29 -45.91 -28.08
CA LEU A 230 -29.49 -45.15 -29.30
C LEU A 230 -28.27 -45.21 -30.21
N THR A 231 -28.57 -45.51 -31.46
CA THR A 231 -27.73 -45.96 -32.56
C THR A 231 -26.81 -44.85 -33.08
N VAL A 232 -25.52 -45.17 -33.26
CA VAL A 232 -24.56 -44.37 -34.04
C VAL A 232 -24.31 -45.12 -35.36
N GLN A 233 -24.58 -44.47 -36.49
CA GLN A 233 -24.05 -44.90 -37.78
C GLN A 233 -23.95 -43.72 -38.75
N GLY A 234 -22.80 -43.64 -39.43
CA GLY A 234 -22.67 -43.01 -40.74
C GLY A 234 -21.84 -41.72 -40.77
N GLY A 235 -20.53 -41.86 -40.92
CA GLY A 235 -19.67 -40.77 -41.38
C GLY A 235 -19.77 -40.55 -42.90
N VAL A 236 -19.48 -39.33 -43.34
CA VAL A 236 -19.00 -39.01 -44.70
C VAL A 236 -17.94 -37.91 -44.59
N PHE A 237 -16.91 -38.10 -45.41
CA PHE A 237 -15.66 -37.37 -45.54
C PHE A 237 -15.76 -35.91 -45.97
N ALA A 238 -14.75 -35.16 -45.52
CA ALA A 238 -14.03 -34.07 -46.20
C ALA A 238 -14.79 -32.77 -46.56
N GLU A 239 -14.44 -31.71 -45.83
CA GLU A 239 -13.75 -30.56 -46.45
C GLU A 239 -12.94 -29.86 -45.34
N GLN A 240 -11.61 -30.02 -45.33
CA GLN A 240 -10.74 -29.16 -44.52
C GLN A 240 -10.77 -27.77 -45.15
N LYS A 241 -11.73 -26.96 -44.72
CA LYS A 241 -11.67 -25.52 -44.88
C LYS A 241 -10.66 -25.02 -43.84
N GLN A 242 -9.48 -24.61 -44.31
CA GLN A 242 -8.55 -23.78 -43.56
C GLN A 242 -9.36 -22.61 -42.98
N GLU A 243 -9.69 -22.68 -41.68
CA GLU A 243 -10.07 -21.51 -40.91
C GLU A 243 -8.79 -20.69 -40.75
N GLU A 244 -8.76 -19.53 -41.40
CA GLU A 244 -7.85 -18.45 -41.05
C GLU A 244 -7.86 -18.22 -39.54
N PRO A 245 -6.71 -17.94 -38.91
CA PRO A 245 -6.67 -17.73 -37.47
C PRO A 245 -7.59 -16.56 -37.15
N LYS A 246 -8.59 -16.80 -36.28
CA LYS A 246 -9.42 -15.74 -35.70
C LYS A 246 -8.47 -14.80 -34.95
N GLU A 247 -8.09 -13.73 -35.64
CA GLU A 247 -7.29 -12.64 -35.12
C GLU A 247 -8.08 -12.04 -33.95
N ASP A 248 -7.53 -12.18 -32.74
CA ASP A 248 -8.17 -11.73 -31.52
C ASP A 248 -8.45 -10.22 -31.64
N SER A 249 -9.73 -9.85 -31.64
CA SER A 249 -10.20 -8.48 -31.93
C SER A 249 -9.62 -7.42 -30.99
N SER A 250 -9.09 -7.85 -29.84
CA SER A 250 -8.35 -6.98 -28.91
C SER A 250 -6.95 -6.66 -29.44
N LEU A 251 -6.27 -7.68 -29.97
CA LEU A 251 -4.90 -7.61 -30.49
C LEU A 251 -4.84 -6.77 -31.77
N SER A 252 -5.84 -6.86 -32.64
CA SER A 252 -5.92 -6.04 -33.86
C SER A 252 -6.07 -4.54 -33.56
N LYS A 253 -6.84 -4.16 -32.54
CA LYS A 253 -7.01 -2.76 -32.09
C LYS A 253 -5.75 -2.18 -31.48
N SER A 254 -5.03 -2.97 -30.67
CA SER A 254 -3.76 -2.53 -30.08
C SER A 254 -2.68 -2.31 -31.15
N VAL A 255 -2.64 -3.15 -32.18
CA VAL A 255 -1.72 -2.98 -33.33
C VAL A 255 -2.05 -1.71 -34.13
N GLU A 256 -3.34 -1.42 -34.35
CA GLU A 256 -3.76 -0.18 -35.02
C GLU A 256 -3.42 1.07 -34.20
N PHE A 257 -3.57 1.01 -32.87
CA PHE A 257 -3.17 2.09 -31.99
C PHE A 257 -1.67 2.38 -32.07
N ILE A 258 -0.82 1.35 -32.10
CA ILE A 258 0.63 1.50 -32.24
C ILE A 258 0.99 2.19 -33.58
N ALA A 259 0.37 1.77 -34.67
CA ALA A 259 0.60 2.37 -35.99
C ALA A 259 0.21 3.87 -36.01
N TYR A 260 -0.93 4.20 -35.42
CA TYR A 260 -1.39 5.59 -35.27
C TYR A 260 -0.44 6.43 -34.40
N ALA A 261 0.01 5.90 -33.27
CA ALA A 261 0.92 6.60 -32.37
C ALA A 261 2.26 6.93 -33.05
N ARG A 262 2.80 5.99 -33.82
CA ARG A 262 4.03 6.20 -34.62
C ARG A 262 3.82 7.27 -35.70
N GLU A 263 2.66 7.29 -36.37
CA GLU A 263 2.33 8.35 -37.34
C GLU A 263 2.28 9.74 -36.68
N LYS A 264 1.87 9.80 -35.41
CA LYS A 264 1.89 11.03 -34.60
C LYS A 264 3.27 11.38 -34.03
N GLY A 265 4.31 10.61 -34.37
CA GLY A 265 5.68 10.89 -33.97
C GLY A 265 6.04 10.44 -32.56
N LEU A 266 5.22 9.58 -31.93
CA LEU A 266 5.57 9.00 -30.63
C LEU A 266 6.66 7.95 -30.84
N SER A 267 7.66 7.97 -29.96
CA SER A 267 8.69 6.92 -29.94
C SER A 267 8.14 5.62 -29.36
N ASP A 268 8.76 4.49 -29.71
CA ASP A 268 8.38 3.19 -29.15
C ASP A 268 8.52 3.15 -27.61
N ASP A 269 9.40 3.97 -27.02
CA ASP A 269 9.51 4.13 -25.57
C ASP A 269 8.26 4.78 -24.97
N GLN A 270 7.72 5.82 -25.62
CA GLN A 270 6.50 6.49 -25.19
C GLN A 270 5.26 5.58 -25.36
N ILE A 271 5.24 4.79 -26.44
CA ILE A 271 4.19 3.79 -26.68
C ILE A 271 4.25 2.71 -25.60
N ARG A 272 5.44 2.19 -25.27
CA ARG A 272 5.64 1.23 -24.19
C ARG A 272 5.11 1.75 -22.85
N ALA A 273 5.49 2.97 -22.47
CA ALA A 273 5.01 3.60 -21.24
C ALA A 273 3.47 3.69 -21.19
N ALA A 274 2.81 4.00 -22.31
CA ALA A 274 1.35 4.08 -22.38
C ALA A 274 0.67 2.72 -22.14
N PHE A 275 1.23 1.62 -22.65
CA PHE A 275 0.71 0.28 -22.40
C PHE A 275 0.99 -0.20 -20.96
N TYR A 276 2.15 0.12 -20.39
CA TYR A 276 2.46 -0.22 -18.99
C TYR A 276 1.52 0.46 -18.01
N ASN A 277 1.21 1.74 -18.22
CA ASN A 277 0.23 2.46 -17.41
C ASN A 277 -1.19 1.87 -17.51
N LYS A 278 -1.42 0.93 -18.43
CA LYS A 278 -2.68 0.18 -18.60
C LYS A 278 -2.57 -1.28 -18.16
N GLY A 279 -1.47 -1.66 -17.49
CA GLY A 279 -1.29 -2.98 -16.89
C GLY A 279 -0.84 -4.09 -17.86
N TRP A 280 -0.31 -3.74 -19.03
CA TRP A 280 0.19 -4.74 -19.99
C TRP A 280 1.58 -5.24 -19.58
N SER A 281 1.86 -6.52 -19.79
CA SER A 281 3.17 -7.12 -19.53
C SER A 281 4.22 -6.68 -20.57
N TRP A 282 5.50 -6.73 -20.20
CA TRP A 282 6.58 -6.35 -21.12
C TRP A 282 6.63 -7.25 -22.36
N GLU A 283 6.42 -8.54 -22.16
CA GLU A 283 6.41 -9.55 -23.21
C GLU A 283 5.27 -9.35 -24.21
N ASP A 284 4.09 -8.92 -23.73
CA ASP A 284 2.92 -8.67 -24.59
C ASP A 284 3.11 -7.41 -25.43
N VAL A 285 3.63 -6.33 -24.85
CA VAL A 285 3.88 -5.07 -25.56
C VAL A 285 4.96 -5.25 -26.63
N GLU A 286 6.02 -5.99 -26.31
CA GLU A 286 7.09 -6.29 -27.27
C GLU A 286 6.58 -7.16 -28.44
N SER A 287 5.69 -8.10 -28.15
CA SER A 287 5.03 -8.92 -29.17
C SER A 287 4.14 -8.07 -30.08
N LEU A 288 3.40 -7.10 -29.53
CA LEU A 288 2.56 -6.18 -30.28
C LEU A 288 3.38 -5.24 -31.17
N LEU A 289 4.49 -4.69 -30.68
CA LEU A 289 5.36 -3.79 -31.46
C LEU A 289 5.95 -4.51 -32.69
N LYS A 290 6.39 -5.76 -32.52
CA LYS A 290 6.87 -6.61 -33.62
C LYS A 290 5.77 -6.93 -34.62
N LEU A 291 4.55 -7.18 -34.13
CA LEU A 291 3.40 -7.46 -34.98
C LEU A 291 2.99 -6.23 -35.79
N ALA A 292 3.04 -5.04 -35.18
CA ALA A 292 2.78 -3.76 -35.83
C ALA A 292 3.86 -3.41 -36.88
N GLU A 293 5.13 -3.71 -36.62
CA GLU A 293 6.21 -3.54 -37.59
C GLU A 293 6.03 -4.46 -38.81
N LYS A 294 5.62 -5.71 -38.58
CA LYS A 294 5.31 -6.67 -39.65
C LYS A 294 4.11 -6.25 -40.51
N LYS A 295 3.17 -5.48 -39.96
CA LYS A 295 1.98 -4.97 -40.69
C LYS A 295 2.27 -3.71 -41.52
N ASN A 296 3.33 -2.97 -41.18
CA ASN A 296 3.74 -1.73 -41.86
C ASN A 296 4.82 -1.94 -42.95
N ASN A 297 5.38 -3.14 -43.07
CA ASN A 297 6.30 -3.56 -44.14
C ASN A 297 5.58 -4.43 -45.17
#